data_AF-A0A6P0JWK9-F1
#
_entry.id   AF-A0A6P0JWK9-F1
#
_cell.length_a   1.000
_cell.length_b   1.000
_cell.length_c   1.000
_cell.angle_alpha   90.00
_cell.angle_beta   90.00
_cell.angle_gamma   90.00
#
_symmetry.space_group_name_H-M   'P 1'
#
loop_
_entity.id
_entity.type
_entity.pdbx_description
1 polymer ?
#
loop_
_entity_poly.entity_id
_entity_poly.type
_entity_poly.pdbx_seq_one_letter_code
_entity_poly.pdbx_strand_id
1 'polypeptide(L)' 'SFVSKAAMNTGVPKKIGLEKLTVAVSNTRNISKRDMKLNDTLPQIEVDPETYEVRADGELLTCEPATVLPMAQRYFLF' A
#
# COMPACT_ATOMS: atom_id res chain seq x y z
N SER A 1 10.59 11.85 12.13
CA SER A 1 9.97 10.54 12.41
C SER A 1 8.49 10.71 12.67
N PHE A 2 7.64 9.87 12.08
CA PHE A 2 6.21 9.86 12.38
C PHE A 2 5.94 8.99 13.60
N VAL A 3 5.12 9.47 14.54
CA VAL A 3 4.77 8.77 15.80
C VAL A 3 3.26 8.80 16.03
N SER A 4 2.73 7.95 16.90
CA SER A 4 1.33 8.05 17.30
C SER A 4 1.06 9.34 18.07
N LYS A 5 -0.17 9.86 17.99
CA LYS A 5 -0.59 11.02 18.80
C LYS A 5 -0.37 10.77 20.30
N ALA A 6 -0.60 9.53 20.77
CA ALA A 6 -0.36 9.15 22.15
C ALA A 6 1.12 9.21 22.56
N ALA A 7 2.03 8.74 21.70
CA ALA A 7 3.47 8.80 21.95
C ALA A 7 3.97 10.25 21.99
N MET A 8 3.45 11.11 21.11
CA MET A 8 3.75 12.55 21.13
C MET A 8 3.26 13.21 22.43
N ASN A 9 2.01 12.94 22.83
CA ASN A 9 1.41 13.50 24.04
C ASN A 9 2.11 13.05 25.34
N THR A 10 2.66 11.83 25.36
CA THR A 10 3.35 11.26 26.54
C THR A 10 4.85 11.53 26.55
N GLY A 11 5.35 12.35 25.60
CA GLY A 11 6.74 12.77 25.52
C GLY A 11 7.72 11.64 25.19
N VAL A 12 7.26 10.55 24.58
CA VAL A 12 8.10 9.40 24.20
C VAL A 12 9.33 9.81 23.40
N PRO A 13 9.25 10.70 22.38
CA PRO A 13 10.44 11.11 21.62
C PRO A 13 11.57 11.65 22.50
N LYS A 14 11.23 12.46 23.50
CA LYS A 14 12.21 13.01 24.45
C LYS A 14 12.77 11.93 25.37
N LYS A 15 11.91 11.03 25.87
CA LYS A 15 12.30 9.94 26.78
C LYS A 15 13.33 8.99 26.17
N ILE A 16 13.26 8.77 24.85
CA ILE A 16 14.18 7.87 24.13
C ILE A 16 15.34 8.61 23.45
N GLY A 17 15.51 9.91 23.71
CA GLY A 17 16.61 10.70 23.13
C GLY A 17 16.52 10.87 21.61
N LEU A 18 15.32 10.91 21.03
CA LEU A 18 15.18 11.08 19.59
C LEU A 18 15.46 12.54 19.19
N GLU A 19 16.50 12.76 18.41
CA GLU A 19 16.92 14.10 17.95
C GLU A 19 16.16 14.58 16.71
N LYS A 20 15.69 13.65 15.86
CA LYS A 20 14.91 14.00 14.66
C LYS A 20 13.55 14.58 15.06
N LEU A 21 13.07 15.59 14.31
CA LEU A 21 11.73 16.12 14.46
C LEU A 21 10.69 15.00 14.45
N THR A 22 9.77 15.03 15.41
CA THR A 22 8.65 14.10 15.46
C THR A 22 7.34 14.75 15.07
N VAL A 23 6.52 14.01 14.32
CA VAL A 23 5.22 14.46 13.83
C VAL A 23 4.19 13.38 14.16
N ALA A 24 3.07 13.78 14.77
CA ALA A 24 2.00 12.85 15.11
C ALA A 24 1.18 12.46 13.87
N VAL A 25 0.98 11.17 13.65
CA VAL A 25 0.05 10.67 12.62
C VAL A 25 -1.40 11.00 12.99
N SER A 26 -2.23 11.31 11.99
CA SER A 26 -3.64 11.67 12.16
C SER A 26 -4.49 11.19 10.97
N ASN A 27 -5.82 11.28 11.09
CA ASN A 27 -6.80 11.00 10.02
C ASN A 27 -6.70 9.61 9.38
N THR A 28 -6.28 8.60 10.14
CA THR A 28 -6.12 7.25 9.60
C THR A 28 -7.43 6.47 9.49
N ARG A 29 -8.49 6.89 10.19
CA ARG A 29 -9.75 6.13 10.35
C ARG A 29 -10.94 6.67 9.56
N ASN A 30 -10.77 7.83 8.93
CA ASN A 30 -11.82 8.51 8.18
C ASN A 30 -11.52 8.53 6.67
N ILE A 31 -10.71 7.58 6.20
CA ILE A 31 -10.34 7.41 4.79
C ILE A 31 -10.78 6.02 4.31
N SER A 32 -11.03 5.92 3.01
CA SER A 32 -11.58 4.77 2.31
C SER A 32 -10.85 4.54 0.97
N LYS A 33 -11.27 3.54 0.19
CA LYS A 33 -10.76 3.34 -1.17
C LYS A 33 -10.96 4.59 -2.06
N ARG A 34 -12.01 5.37 -1.81
CA ARG A 34 -12.34 6.61 -2.53
C ARG A 34 -11.34 7.74 -2.35
N ASP A 35 -10.53 7.69 -1.30
CA ASP A 35 -9.52 8.71 -1.03
C ASP A 35 -8.20 8.45 -1.78
N MET A 36 -8.05 7.27 -2.40
CA MET A 36 -6.86 6.90 -3.17
C MET A 36 -6.79 7.67 -4.49
N LYS A 37 -5.76 8.49 -4.66
CA LYS A 37 -5.59 9.29 -5.88
C LYS A 37 -5.27 8.39 -7.07
N LEU A 38 -6.01 8.62 -8.17
CA LEU A 38 -5.88 7.91 -9.45
C LEU A 38 -6.16 6.40 -9.40
N ASN A 39 -6.61 5.86 -8.25
CA ASN A 39 -6.70 4.41 -8.00
C ASN A 39 -7.84 4.07 -7.03
N ASP A 40 -9.04 4.59 -7.26
CA ASP A 40 -10.16 4.49 -6.31
C ASP A 40 -11.26 3.49 -6.73
N THR A 41 -10.99 2.65 -7.73
CA THR A 41 -11.95 1.69 -8.28
C THR A 41 -12.37 0.64 -7.25
N LEU A 42 -13.65 0.26 -7.32
CA LEU A 42 -14.31 -0.74 -6.46
C LEU A 42 -15.12 -1.72 -7.33
N PRO A 43 -14.45 -2.56 -8.15
CA PRO A 43 -15.14 -3.57 -8.95
C PRO A 43 -15.71 -4.69 -8.07
N GLN A 44 -16.71 -5.41 -8.57
CA GLN A 44 -17.13 -6.67 -7.99
C GLN A 44 -16.10 -7.74 -8.37
N ILE A 45 -15.31 -8.18 -7.39
CA ILE A 45 -14.31 -9.23 -7.58
C ILE A 45 -14.89 -10.57 -7.18
N GLU A 46 -14.78 -11.54 -8.09
CA GLU A 46 -15.17 -12.94 -7.88
C GLU A 46 -13.97 -13.84 -8.13
N VAL A 47 -13.84 -14.89 -7.31
CA VAL A 47 -12.78 -15.90 -7.43
C VAL A 47 -13.43 -17.27 -7.42
N ASP A 48 -13.19 -18.04 -8.48
CA ASP A 48 -13.63 -19.43 -8.54
C ASP A 48 -12.78 -20.30 -7.56
N PRO A 49 -13.41 -21.06 -6.66
CA PRO A 49 -12.68 -21.76 -5.59
C PRO A 49 -11.90 -23.00 -6.07
N GLU A 50 -12.19 -23.52 -7.27
CA GLU A 50 -11.56 -24.73 -7.81
C GLU A 50 -10.48 -24.39 -8.84
N THR A 51 -10.76 -23.45 -9.74
CA THR A 51 -9.89 -23.07 -10.86
C THR A 51 -9.02 -21.84 -10.56
N TYR A 52 -9.38 -21.07 -9.53
CA TYR A 52 -8.76 -19.78 -9.18
C TYR A 52 -8.87 -18.70 -10.27
N GLU A 53 -9.80 -18.84 -11.21
CA GLU A 53 -10.14 -17.75 -12.12
C GLU A 53 -10.62 -16.54 -11.33
N VAL A 54 -10.06 -15.37 -11.67
CA VAL A 54 -10.43 -14.09 -11.06
C VAL A 54 -11.21 -13.27 -12.08
N ARG A 55 -12.39 -12.79 -11.68
CA ARG A 55 -13.22 -11.92 -12.51
C ARG A 55 -13.45 -10.57 -11.83
N ALA A 56 -13.42 -9.49 -12.62
CA ALA A 56 -13.86 -8.16 -12.21
C ALA A 56 -15.06 -7.75 -13.05
N ASP A 57 -16.19 -7.48 -12.42
CA ASP A 57 -17.43 -7.11 -13.10
C ASP A 57 -17.82 -8.12 -14.21
N GLY A 58 -17.54 -9.41 -13.96
CA GLY A 58 -17.77 -10.54 -14.86
C GLY A 58 -16.65 -10.81 -15.88
N GLU A 59 -15.71 -9.89 -16.08
CA GLU A 59 -14.61 -10.03 -17.02
C GLU A 59 -13.44 -10.82 -16.42
N LEU A 60 -12.95 -11.84 -17.14
CA LEU A 60 -11.80 -12.66 -16.70
C LEU A 60 -10.51 -11.83 -16.71
N LEU A 61 -9.88 -11.71 -15.56
CA LEU A 61 -8.58 -11.06 -15.40
C LEU A 61 -7.47 -12.09 -15.58
N THR A 62 -6.76 -12.00 -16.70
CA THR A 62 -5.59 -12.85 -16.98
C THR A 62 -4.55 -12.09 -17.80
N CYS A 63 -3.28 -12.52 -17.72
CA CYS A 63 -2.21 -12.02 -18.57
C CYS A 63 -1.12 -13.07 -18.75
N GLU A 64 -0.43 -13.00 -19.90
CA GLU A 64 0.72 -13.85 -20.17
C GLU A 64 1.94 -13.42 -19.36
N PRO A 65 2.77 -14.38 -18.90
CA PRO A 65 4.00 -14.06 -18.19
C PRO A 65 5.02 -13.37 -19.13
N ALA A 66 5.63 -12.28 -18.67
CA ALA A 66 6.72 -11.63 -19.39
C ALA A 66 8.04 -12.41 -19.20
N THR A 67 8.76 -12.68 -20.28
CA THR A 67 10.06 -13.38 -20.26
C THR A 67 11.26 -12.44 -20.02
N VAL A 68 11.09 -11.15 -20.33
CA VAL A 68 12.10 -10.10 -20.16
C VAL A 68 11.40 -8.83 -19.68
N LEU A 69 12.03 -8.11 -18.74
CA LEU A 69 11.52 -6.84 -18.23
C LEU A 69 12.49 -5.68 -18.50
N PRO A 70 11.98 -4.46 -18.79
CA PRO A 70 12.78 -3.25 -18.73
C PRO A 70 13.22 -2.99 -17.28
N MET A 71 14.21 -2.11 -17.10
CA MET A 71 14.76 -1.76 -15.78
C MET A 71 15.34 -2.93 -14.96
N ALA A 72 15.65 -4.06 -15.61
CA ALA A 72 16.29 -5.23 -15.00
C ALA A 72 17.80 -5.27 -15.31
N GLN A 73 18.28 -6.33 -15.97
CA GLN A 73 19.71 -6.64 -16.21
C GLN A 73 20.55 -5.49 -16.77
N ARG A 74 19.95 -4.51 -17.44
CA ARG A 74 20.66 -3.32 -17.95
C ARG A 74 21.24 -2.43 -16.84
N TYR A 75 20.65 -2.42 -15.64
CA TYR A 75 20.97 -1.44 -14.59
C TYR A 75 21.61 -2.05 -13.34
N PHE A 76 21.60 -3.38 -13.20
CA PHE A 76 22.13 -4.07 -12.03
C PHE A 76 23.38 -4.85 -12.40
N LEU A 77 24.42 -4.75 -11.55
CA LEU A 77 25.68 -5.47 -11.75
C LEU A 77 25.52 -6.99 -11.51
N PHE A 78 24.60 -7.37 -10.63
CA PHE A 78 24.17 -8.74 -10.34
C PHE A 78 22.68 -8.75 -10.03
#